data_AF-A0A2M8LIH0-F1
#
_entry.id   AF-A0A2M8LIH0-F1
#
_cell.length_a   1.000
_cell.length_b   1.000
_cell.length_c   1.000
_cell.angle_alpha   90.00
_cell.angle_beta   90.00
_cell.angle_gamma   90.00
#
_symmetry.space_group_name_H-M   'P 1'
#
loop_
_entity.id
_entity.type
_entity.pdbx_description
1 polymer ?
#
loop_
_entity_poly.entity_id
_entity_poly.type
_entity_poly.pdbx_seq_one_letter_code
_entity_poly.pdbx_strand_id
1 'polypeptide(L)'
;MLKKQLTESSITPTKSDFSMTMNIINVMEFVKFAQWFATPKVEREHKTQKAFAEAVGVCEDTLTDWKRRPEFWPIVQRLIGERIREHIPDVIHGLMKNASSKGKASDVEAYLRLSGLIQSKND
;
A
#
# COMPACT_ATOMS: atom_id res chain seq x y z
N MET A 1 34.50 4.06 -45.84
CA MET A 1 33.11 4.19 -45.34
C MET A 1 32.96 3.34 -44.09
N LEU A 2 33.08 3.92 -42.89
CA LEU A 2 32.87 3.22 -41.61
C LEU A 2 31.40 3.36 -41.20
N LYS A 3 30.66 2.24 -41.15
CA LYS A 3 29.38 2.17 -40.44
C LYS A 3 29.67 1.67 -39.02
N LYS A 4 29.63 2.59 -38.05
CA LYS A 4 29.73 2.27 -36.62
C LYS A 4 28.35 1.77 -36.19
N GLN A 5 28.26 0.50 -35.81
CA GLN A 5 27.04 -0.13 -35.32
C GLN A 5 26.61 0.51 -34.00
N LEU A 6 25.32 0.80 -33.87
CA LEU A 6 24.69 1.19 -32.61
C LEU A 6 24.71 0.00 -31.66
N THR A 7 25.20 0.23 -30.45
CA THR A 7 25.17 -0.71 -29.33
C THR A 7 23.74 -0.92 -28.86
N GLU A 8 23.26 -2.16 -28.94
CA GLU A 8 22.01 -2.60 -28.34
C GLU A 8 22.10 -2.49 -26.82
N SER A 9 21.23 -1.66 -26.24
CA SER A 9 20.99 -1.57 -24.81
C SER A 9 20.42 -2.91 -24.33
N SER A 10 21.17 -3.64 -23.51
CA SER A 10 20.68 -4.87 -22.89
C SER A 10 19.58 -4.53 -21.88
N ILE A 11 18.33 -4.68 -22.29
CA ILE A 11 17.19 -4.67 -21.37
C ILE A 11 17.25 -6.01 -20.62
N THR A 12 17.93 -6.04 -19.48
CA THR A 12 17.79 -7.17 -18.55
C THR A 12 16.32 -7.25 -18.13
N PRO A 13 15.62 -8.37 -18.34
CA PRO A 13 14.27 -8.53 -17.81
C PRO A 13 14.38 -8.54 -16.29
N THR A 14 13.75 -7.56 -15.63
CA THR A 14 13.55 -7.61 -14.19
C THR A 14 12.75 -8.87 -13.88
N LYS A 15 13.42 -9.91 -13.37
CA LYS A 15 12.73 -11.07 -12.81
C LYS A 15 11.98 -10.57 -11.57
N SER A 16 10.68 -10.38 -11.74
CA SER A 16 9.76 -10.17 -10.64
C SER A 16 9.64 -11.49 -9.89
N ASP A 17 10.11 -11.55 -8.63
CA ASP A 17 9.97 -12.70 -7.73
C ASP A 17 8.51 -12.95 -7.29
N PHE A 18 7.53 -12.42 -8.02
CA PHE A 18 6.11 -12.55 -7.72
C PHE A 18 5.59 -13.90 -8.20
N SER A 19 6.02 -14.98 -7.54
CA SER A 19 5.35 -16.28 -7.63
C SER A 19 4.38 -16.43 -6.47
N MET A 20 3.24 -15.75 -6.55
CA MET A 20 2.06 -16.08 -5.74
C MET A 20 1.20 -17.03 -6.57
N THR A 21 1.19 -18.32 -6.23
CA THR A 21 0.24 -19.30 -6.80
C THR A 21 -1.15 -19.04 -6.21
N MET A 22 -1.79 -17.96 -6.65
CA MET A 22 -3.15 -17.62 -6.29
C MET A 22 -4.11 -18.55 -7.05
N ASN A 23 -4.76 -19.48 -6.35
CA ASN A 23 -5.90 -20.20 -6.91
C ASN A 23 -7.17 -19.32 -6.82
N ILE A 24 -7.11 -18.17 -7.47
CA ILE A 24 -8.16 -17.15 -7.51
C ILE A 24 -8.63 -17.01 -8.95
N ILE A 25 -9.90 -17.36 -9.18
CA ILE A 25 -10.60 -16.98 -10.40
C ILE A 25 -10.80 -15.45 -10.34
N ASN A 26 -10.39 -14.71 -11.37
CA ASN A 26 -10.40 -13.24 -11.44
C ASN A 26 -9.36 -12.53 -10.55
N VAL A 27 -8.08 -12.93 -10.69
CA VAL A 27 -6.94 -12.32 -9.96
C VAL A 27 -6.90 -10.79 -10.11
N MET A 28 -7.20 -10.27 -11.30
CA MET A 28 -7.14 -8.83 -11.57
C MET A 28 -8.19 -8.06 -10.76
N GLU A 29 -9.41 -8.57 -10.72
CA GLU A 29 -10.53 -7.98 -9.98
C GLU A 29 -10.29 -8.10 -8.46
N PHE A 30 -9.68 -9.20 -8.01
CA PHE A 30 -9.26 -9.37 -6.62
C PHE A 30 -8.25 -8.28 -6.19
N VAL A 31 -7.24 -8.02 -7.03
CA VAL A 31 -6.25 -6.97 -6.77
C VAL A 31 -6.90 -5.58 -6.82
N LYS A 32 -7.76 -5.30 -7.80
CA LYS A 32 -8.53 -4.04 -7.86
C LYS A 32 -9.38 -3.84 -6.62
N PHE A 33 -9.99 -4.90 -6.09
CA PHE A 33 -10.79 -4.84 -4.88
C PHE A 33 -9.94 -4.53 -3.64
N ALA A 34 -8.75 -5.14 -3.53
CA ALA A 34 -7.80 -4.81 -2.47
C ALA A 34 -7.34 -3.34 -2.57
N GLN A 35 -7.09 -2.83 -3.78
CA GLN A 35 -6.76 -1.43 -4.02
C GLN A 35 -7.90 -0.49 -3.62
N TRP A 36 -9.14 -0.81 -4.00
CA TRP A 36 -10.32 -0.05 -3.58
C TRP A 36 -10.49 -0.04 -2.06
N PHE A 37 -10.20 -1.15 -1.38
CA PHE A 37 -10.19 -1.23 0.08
C PHE A 37 -9.10 -0.36 0.72
N ALA A 38 -7.91 -0.30 0.11
CA ALA A 38 -6.79 0.53 0.55
C ALA A 38 -7.04 2.04 0.31
N THR A 39 -7.96 2.42 -0.58
CA THR A 39 -8.33 3.81 -0.82
C THR A 39 -9.20 4.36 0.33
N PRO A 40 -8.95 5.59 0.83
CA PRO A 40 -9.83 6.25 1.80
C PRO A 40 -11.26 6.38 1.28
N LYS A 41 -12.27 6.17 2.13
CA LYS A 41 -13.70 6.18 1.73
C LYS A 41 -14.12 7.45 0.98
N VAL A 42 -13.55 8.60 1.37
CA VAL A 42 -13.81 9.90 0.75
C VAL A 42 -13.29 9.98 -0.70
N GLU A 43 -12.18 9.31 -1.00
CA GLU A 43 -11.53 9.29 -2.31
C GLU A 43 -12.04 8.18 -3.24
N ARG A 44 -12.74 7.17 -2.71
CA ARG A 44 -13.26 6.07 -3.55
C ARG A 44 -14.23 6.58 -4.60
N GLU A 45 -14.05 6.18 -5.85
CA GLU A 45 -15.01 6.44 -6.91
C GLU A 45 -16.35 5.72 -6.63
N HIS A 46 -16.29 4.41 -6.44
CA HIS A 46 -17.45 3.60 -6.02
C HIS A 46 -17.58 3.64 -4.49
N LYS A 47 -18.67 4.21 -3.98
CA LYS A 47 -18.84 4.42 -2.52
C LYS A 47 -19.25 3.17 -1.75
N THR A 48 -19.76 2.15 -2.43
CA THR A 48 -20.25 0.92 -1.82
C THR A 48 -19.61 -0.31 -2.44
N GLN A 49 -19.58 -1.42 -1.71
CA GLN A 49 -19.08 -2.70 -2.21
C GLN A 49 -19.92 -3.18 -3.39
N LYS A 50 -21.25 -3.08 -3.29
CA LYS A 50 -22.19 -3.33 -4.39
C LYS A 50 -21.84 -2.56 -5.67
N ALA A 51 -21.67 -1.23 -5.59
CA ALA A 51 -21.35 -0.42 -6.76
C ALA A 51 -19.99 -0.78 -7.37
N PHE A 52 -19.01 -1.13 -6.53
CA PHE A 52 -17.73 -1.64 -7.02
C PHE A 52 -17.89 -2.98 -7.74
N ALA A 53 -18.66 -3.91 -7.15
CA ALA A 53 -18.93 -5.24 -7.72
C ALA A 53 -19.56 -5.14 -9.11
N GLU A 54 -20.57 -4.28 -9.26
CA GLU A 54 -21.22 -3.98 -10.53
C GLU A 54 -20.22 -3.42 -11.55
N ALA A 55 -19.34 -2.50 -11.13
CA ALA A 55 -18.36 -1.88 -12.02
C ALA A 55 -17.27 -2.85 -12.52
N VAL A 56 -16.87 -3.83 -11.70
CA VAL A 56 -15.86 -4.83 -12.09
C VAL A 56 -16.45 -6.14 -12.62
N GLY A 57 -17.78 -6.25 -12.71
CA GLY A 57 -18.47 -7.40 -13.29
C GLY A 57 -18.44 -8.67 -12.42
N VAL A 58 -18.46 -8.53 -11.09
CA VAL A 58 -18.53 -9.67 -10.16
C VAL A 58 -19.72 -9.54 -9.21
N CYS A 59 -20.17 -10.67 -8.64
CA CYS A 59 -21.19 -10.66 -7.60
C CYS A 59 -20.63 -10.05 -6.30
N GLU A 60 -21.49 -9.34 -5.55
CA GLU A 60 -21.11 -8.76 -4.27
C GLU A 60 -20.68 -9.84 -3.24
N ASP A 61 -21.28 -11.03 -3.30
CA ASP A 61 -20.91 -12.17 -2.47
C ASP A 61 -19.48 -12.65 -2.74
N THR A 62 -19.05 -12.63 -4.01
CA THR A 62 -17.67 -12.97 -4.40
C THR A 62 -16.66 -12.04 -3.71
N LEU A 63 -16.97 -10.74 -3.64
CA LEU A 63 -16.14 -9.77 -2.91
C LEU A 63 -16.13 -10.05 -1.41
N THR A 64 -17.27 -10.49 -0.86
CA THR A 64 -17.36 -10.89 0.54
C THR A 64 -16.49 -12.10 0.85
N ASP A 65 -16.46 -13.09 -0.04
CA ASP A 65 -15.60 -14.26 0.09
C ASP A 65 -14.12 -13.93 -0.10
N TRP A 66 -13.78 -12.99 -0.98
CA TRP A 66 -12.40 -12.53 -1.13
C TRP A 66 -11.82 -11.96 0.17
N LYS A 67 -12.60 -11.26 0.99
CA LYS A 67 -12.14 -10.78 2.31
C LYS A 67 -11.76 -11.89 3.29
N ARG A 68 -12.22 -13.12 3.06
CA ARG A 68 -11.91 -14.30 3.87
C ARG A 68 -10.64 -15.02 3.41
N ARG A 69 -10.12 -14.67 2.23
CA ARG A 69 -8.89 -15.23 1.68
C ARG A 69 -7.68 -14.74 2.51
N PRO A 70 -6.75 -15.62 2.89
CA PRO A 70 -5.59 -15.23 3.69
C PRO A 70 -4.71 -14.19 3.01
N GLU A 71 -4.73 -14.10 1.68
CA GLU A 71 -3.92 -13.19 0.88
C GLU A 71 -4.49 -11.77 0.80
N PHE A 72 -5.80 -11.59 1.06
CA PHE A 72 -6.48 -10.32 0.81
C PHE A 72 -5.96 -9.20 1.71
N TRP A 73 -5.98 -9.39 3.02
CA TRP A 73 -5.55 -8.37 3.97
C TRP A 73 -4.06 -8.03 3.90
N PRO A 74 -3.13 -8.99 3.71
CA PRO A 74 -1.73 -8.69 3.43
C PRO A 74 -1.55 -7.76 2.21
N ILE A 75 -2.30 -7.99 1.13
CA ILE A 75 -2.24 -7.13 -0.06
C ILE A 75 -2.79 -5.73 0.26
N VAL A 76 -3.93 -5.63 0.93
CA VAL A 76 -4.50 -4.33 1.36
C VAL A 76 -3.51 -3.56 2.23
N GLN A 77 -2.90 -4.20 3.23
CA GLN A 77 -1.93 -3.58 4.12
C GLN A 77 -0.69 -3.09 3.38
N ARG A 78 -0.19 -3.88 2.43
CA ARG A 78 0.93 -3.46 1.57
C ARG A 78 0.57 -2.22 0.75
N LEU A 79 -0.60 -2.20 0.12
CA LEU A 79 -1.07 -1.07 -0.69
C LEU A 79 -1.26 0.21 0.15
N ILE A 80 -1.80 0.07 1.37
CA ILE A 80 -1.87 1.18 2.33
C ILE A 80 -0.46 1.67 2.67
N GLY A 81 0.46 0.74 3.00
CA GLY A 81 1.85 1.03 3.32
C GLY A 81 2.58 1.79 2.21
N GLU A 82 2.39 1.37 0.96
CA GLU A 82 2.95 2.04 -0.22
C GLU A 82 2.40 3.46 -0.37
N ARG A 83 1.09 3.66 -0.17
CA ARG A 83 0.46 4.99 -0.23
C ARG A 83 0.93 5.93 0.87
N ILE A 84 0.98 5.46 2.12
CA ILE A 84 1.36 6.33 3.24
C ILE A 84 2.85 6.68 3.22
N ARG A 85 3.69 5.89 2.55
CA ARG A 85 5.15 6.09 2.53
C ARG A 85 5.53 7.47 2.00
N GLU A 86 4.80 7.98 1.01
CA GLU A 86 5.03 9.31 0.44
C GLU A 86 4.71 10.43 1.45
N HIS A 87 3.80 10.19 2.39
CA HIS A 87 3.40 11.14 3.42
C HIS A 87 4.22 11.06 4.71
N ILE A 88 5.05 10.02 4.88
CA ILE A 88 5.86 9.83 6.10
C ILE A 88 6.73 11.06 6.41
N PRO A 89 7.46 11.67 5.46
CA PRO A 89 8.28 12.85 5.74
C PRO A 89 7.47 14.03 6.30
N ASP A 90 6.30 14.30 5.73
CA ASP A 90 5.42 15.40 6.18
C ASP A 90 4.84 15.13 7.56
N VAL A 91 4.47 13.88 7.84
CA VAL A 91 3.99 13.46 9.17
C VAL A 91 5.10 13.61 10.21
N ILE A 92 6.33 13.19 9.90
CA ILE A 92 7.50 13.36 10.80
C ILE A 92 7.77 14.85 11.04
N HIS A 93 7.71 15.68 9.99
CA HIS A 93 7.89 17.12 10.12
C HIS A 93 6.83 17.76 11.02
N GLY A 94 5.56 17.41 10.81
CA GLY A 94 4.45 17.87 11.66
C GLY A 94 4.59 17.42 13.11
N LEU A 95 4.99 16.17 13.33
CA LEU A 95 5.25 15.63 14.66
C LEU A 95 6.39 16.38 15.37
N MET A 96 7.52 16.61 14.69
CA MET A 96 8.64 17.37 15.21
C MET A 96 8.20 18.78 15.64
N LYS A 97 7.48 19.50 14.76
CA LYS A 97 7.00 20.85 15.04
C LYS A 97 6.06 20.89 16.25
N ASN A 98 5.18 19.90 16.37
CA ASN A 98 4.29 19.80 17.51
C ASN A 98 5.08 19.52 18.79
N ALA A 99 5.92 18.48 18.80
CA ALA A 99 6.75 18.10 19.93
C ALA A 99 7.66 19.23 20.43
N SER A 100 8.17 20.09 19.52
CA SER A 100 9.07 21.19 19.87
C SER A 100 8.37 22.47 20.36
N SER A 101 7.04 22.55 20.33
CA SER A 101 6.33 23.81 20.60
C SER A 101 5.14 23.69 21.55
N LYS A 102 4.16 22.85 21.22
CA LYS A 102 2.87 22.76 21.92
C LYS A 102 2.44 21.32 22.21
N GLY A 103 3.28 20.36 21.85
CA GLY A 103 3.00 18.93 21.94
C GLY A 103 2.93 18.46 23.38
N LYS A 104 2.23 17.33 23.57
CA LYS A 104 2.18 16.63 24.85
C LYS A 104 3.41 15.73 24.99
N ALA A 105 3.64 15.21 26.19
CA ALA A 105 4.70 14.24 26.44
C ALA A 105 4.68 13.05 25.47
N SER A 106 3.49 12.62 25.03
CA SER A 106 3.31 11.57 24.03
C SER A 106 3.89 11.91 22.65
N ASP A 107 3.85 13.18 22.24
CA ASP A 107 4.38 13.61 20.94
C ASP A 107 5.93 13.61 20.96
N VAL A 108 6.50 14.06 22.08
CA VAL A 108 7.94 14.00 22.33
C VAL A 108 8.40 12.55 22.39
N GLU A 109 7.68 11.70 23.12
CA GLU A 109 7.97 10.27 23.21
C GLU A 109 7.91 9.58 21.84
N ALA A 110 6.87 9.83 21.04
CA ALA A 110 6.76 9.29 19.69
C ALA A 110 7.95 9.70 18.81
N TYR A 111 8.36 10.96 18.87
CA TYR A 111 9.51 11.47 18.12
C TYR A 111 10.84 10.84 18.58
N LEU A 112 11.06 10.69 19.89
CA LEU A 112 12.26 10.04 20.43
C LEU A 112 12.32 8.54 20.12
N ARG A 113 11.17 7.85 20.05
CA ARG A 113 11.11 6.45 19.61
C ARG A 113 11.49 6.35 18.13
N LEU A 114 10.97 7.23 17.27
CA LEU A 114 11.31 7.26 15.84
C LEU A 114 12.79 7.55 15.58
N SER A 115 13.43 8.37 16.41
CA SER A 115 14.87 8.65 16.28
C SER A 115 15.78 7.54 16.83
N GLY A 116 15.23 6.54 17.52
CA GLY A 116 15.98 5.47 18.15
C GLY A 116 16.67 5.85 19.47
N LEU A 117 16.37 7.04 20.02
CA LEU A 117 16.94 7.50 21.29
C LEU A 117 16.32 6.82 22.52
N ILE A 118 15.10 6.31 22.38
CA ILE A 118 14.44 5.49 23.40
C ILE A 118 13.87 4.22 22.77
N GLN A 119 13.99 3.10 23.47
CA GLN A 119 13.43 1.82 23.03
C GLN A 119 11.98 1.69 23.49
N SER A 120 11.14 1.06 22.67
CA SER A 120 9.86 0.54 23.15
C SER A 120 10.14 -0.55 24.18
N LYS A 121 9.43 -0.53 25.31
CA LYS A 121 9.33 -1.74 26.14
C LYS A 121 8.71 -2.82 25.25
N ASN A 122 9.46 -3.90 25.02
CA ASN A 122 8.89 -5.11 24.47
C ASN A 122 8.06 -5.74 25.60
N ASP A 123 6.74 -5.71 25.45
CA ASP A 123 5.81 -6.51 26.25
C ASP A 123 5.82 -7.97 25.77
#